data_AF-A0A1V9EF43-F1
#
_entry.id   AF-A0A1V9EF43-F1
#
_cell.length_a   1.000
_cell.length_b   1.000
_cell.length_c   1.000
_cell.angle_alpha   90.00
_cell.angle_beta   90.00
_cell.angle_gamma   90.00
#
_symmetry.space_group_name_H-M   'P 1'
#
loop_
_entity.id
_entity.type
_entity.pdbx_description
1 polymer ?
#
loop_
_entity_poly.entity_id
_entity_poly.type
_entity_poly.pdbx_seq_one_letter_code
_entity_poly.pdbx_strand_id
1 'polypeptide(L)'
;MMTPELNRLLLYLGIGLISFGAIIGIFAQKIRNSFKPFSKRALWYLLIAVAVFALTGLFIAGGVFSNYNRYFIFFQVLFLLYGGLHIYMMQRKMDWGRDKQSFLPDLIFTLLIALAGAICFILAYRWVNREGLEIAMMWSTLFFIIPLFVWHTFLTALAIPPKILNQWYYPVHEPMEDPEESKLRNMLLISFEFQKNGQDTYFTNFRAKAPVDMELGELFYYFINDYNERHPQGQILYSSGIGKPHGWMFYKKPKWYTILTTYMDADKTIYLNRIRENDVIVCSRIIEN
;
A
#
# COMPACT_ATOMS: atom_id res chain seq x y z
N MET A 1 -28.14 35.19 -18.02
CA MET A 1 -28.09 35.46 -16.57
C MET A 1 -27.61 34.21 -15.86
N MET A 2 -26.74 34.30 -14.85
CA MET A 2 -26.33 33.14 -14.05
C MET A 2 -27.48 32.75 -13.11
N THR A 3 -27.69 31.45 -12.90
CA THR A 3 -28.73 31.00 -11.96
C THR A 3 -28.34 31.39 -10.52
N PRO A 4 -29.29 31.64 -9.62
CA PRO A 4 -28.98 31.96 -8.23
C PRO A 4 -28.11 30.89 -7.55
N GLU A 5 -28.33 29.62 -7.88
CA GLU A 5 -27.55 28.48 -7.39
C GLU A 5 -26.10 28.54 -7.86
N LEU A 6 -25.87 28.81 -9.15
CA LEU A 6 -24.52 28.96 -9.71
C LEU A 6 -23.78 30.14 -9.07
N ASN A 7 -24.47 31.26 -8.85
CA ASN A 7 -23.89 32.42 -8.17
C ASN A 7 -23.47 32.10 -6.73
N ARG A 8 -24.30 31.39 -5.97
CA ARG A 8 -23.97 30.92 -4.62
C ARG A 8 -22.78 29.97 -4.64
N LEU A 9 -22.76 29.01 -5.56
CA LEU A 9 -21.64 28.07 -5.69
C LEU A 9 -20.34 28.79 -6.02
N LEU A 10 -20.32 29.68 -7.01
CA LEU A 10 -19.13 30.46 -7.36
C LEU A 10 -18.66 31.33 -6.20
N LEU A 11 -19.59 31.90 -5.42
CA LEU A 11 -19.27 32.64 -4.21
C LEU A 11 -18.63 31.73 -3.14
N TYR A 12 -19.18 30.54 -2.90
CA TYR A 12 -18.60 29.57 -1.95
C TYR A 12 -17.23 29.06 -2.40
N LEU A 13 -17.05 28.75 -3.69
CA LEU A 13 -15.77 28.34 -4.25
C LEU A 13 -14.74 29.47 -4.19
N GLY A 14 -15.17 30.71 -4.48
CA GLY A 14 -14.31 31.89 -4.40
C GLY A 14 -13.86 32.21 -2.97
N ILE A 15 -14.78 32.20 -2.01
CA ILE A 15 -14.47 32.34 -0.58
C ILE A 15 -13.55 31.19 -0.16
N GLY A 16 -13.87 29.95 -0.53
CA GLY A 16 -13.05 28.77 -0.28
C GLY A 16 -11.62 28.93 -0.81
N LEU A 17 -11.46 29.45 -2.02
CA LEU A 17 -10.14 29.68 -2.64
C LEU A 17 -9.32 30.72 -1.88
N ILE A 18 -9.94 31.83 -1.49
CA ILE A 18 -9.28 32.91 -0.73
C ILE A 18 -8.89 32.40 0.68
N SER A 19 -9.83 31.76 1.38
CA SER A 19 -9.58 31.20 2.71
C SER A 19 -8.50 30.12 2.68
N PHE A 20 -8.56 29.22 1.69
CA PHE A 20 -7.56 28.18 1.50
C PHE A 20 -6.19 28.78 1.18
N GLY A 21 -6.11 29.76 0.28
CA GLY A 21 -4.87 30.49 -0.02
C GLY A 21 -4.25 31.18 1.21
N ALA A 22 -5.07 31.79 2.08
CA ALA A 22 -4.60 32.41 3.31
C ALA A 22 -4.04 31.38 4.31
N ILE A 23 -4.74 30.25 4.50
CA ILE A 23 -4.27 29.14 5.34
C ILE A 23 -2.93 28.59 4.81
N ILE A 24 -2.82 28.40 3.49
CA ILE A 24 -1.57 27.99 2.85
C ILE A 24 -0.44 28.98 3.13
N GLY A 25 -0.70 30.29 3.07
CA GLY A 25 0.28 31.32 3.42
C GLY A 25 0.85 31.13 4.83
N ILE A 26 -0.01 30.88 5.81
CA ILE A 26 0.39 30.65 7.21
C ILE A 26 1.14 29.31 7.36
N PHE A 27 0.66 28.24 6.71
CA PHE A 27 1.31 26.92 6.77
C PHE A 27 2.66 26.90 6.05
N ALA A 28 2.79 27.58 4.91
CA ALA A 28 4.04 27.70 4.17
C ALA A 28 5.11 28.44 4.99
N GLN A 29 4.72 29.39 5.86
CA GLN A 29 5.63 30.04 6.80
C GLN A 29 6.10 29.09 7.92
N LYS A 30 5.23 28.15 8.36
CA LYS A 30 5.57 27.15 9.39
C LYS A 30 6.44 26.01 8.83
N ILE A 31 6.24 25.60 7.59
CA ILE A 31 7.05 24.59 6.89
C ILE A 31 8.34 25.28 6.40
N ARG A 32 9.24 25.56 7.34
CA ARG A 32 10.50 26.30 7.11
C ARG A 32 11.32 25.66 5.97
N ASN A 33 11.67 26.49 4.98
CA ASN A 33 12.62 26.29 3.87
C ASN A 33 12.25 25.42 2.65
N SER A 34 11.21 24.59 2.65
CA SER A 34 10.95 23.69 1.52
C SER A 34 9.74 24.05 0.65
N PHE A 35 8.62 24.50 1.22
CA PHE A 35 7.40 24.76 0.46
C PHE A 35 7.26 26.24 0.08
N LYS A 36 7.29 26.55 -1.23
CA LYS A 36 7.24 27.92 -1.76
C LYS A 36 6.12 28.11 -2.80
N PRO A 37 4.84 27.99 -2.38
CA PRO A 37 3.68 28.03 -3.27
C PRO A 37 3.50 29.40 -3.96
N PHE A 38 4.04 30.48 -3.38
CA PHE A 38 4.00 31.83 -3.93
C PHE A 38 5.28 32.22 -4.69
N SER A 39 6.15 31.25 -5.01
CA SER A 39 7.31 31.53 -5.88
C SER A 39 6.84 31.92 -7.29
N LYS A 40 7.60 32.76 -8.00
CA LYS A 40 7.26 33.17 -9.38
C LYS A 40 6.99 31.97 -10.29
N ARG A 41 7.78 30.89 -10.16
CA ARG A 41 7.60 29.65 -10.92
C ARG A 41 6.28 28.95 -10.60
N ALA A 42 5.94 28.84 -9.31
CA ALA A 42 4.70 28.24 -8.86
C ALA A 42 3.47 29.05 -9.31
N LEU A 43 3.52 30.37 -9.25
CA LEU A 43 2.45 31.26 -9.70
C LEU A 43 2.23 31.16 -11.21
N TRP A 44 3.29 31.20 -12.02
CA TRP A 44 3.18 31.00 -13.47
C TRP A 44 2.62 29.61 -13.81
N TYR A 45 3.08 28.58 -13.09
CA TYR A 45 2.57 27.23 -13.27
C TYR A 45 1.07 27.13 -12.93
N LEU A 46 0.65 27.71 -11.80
CA LEU A 46 -0.76 27.79 -11.39
C LEU A 46 -1.60 28.47 -12.48
N LEU A 47 -1.18 29.63 -12.99
CA LEU A 47 -1.90 30.35 -14.05
C LEU A 47 -2.03 29.52 -15.32
N ILE A 48 -0.96 28.85 -15.76
CA ILE A 48 -0.99 27.98 -16.94
C ILE A 48 -1.93 26.79 -16.70
N ALA A 49 -1.87 26.15 -15.54
CA ALA A 49 -2.75 25.03 -15.21
C ALA A 49 -4.22 25.44 -15.19
N VAL A 50 -4.54 26.58 -14.57
CA VAL A 50 -5.90 27.14 -14.55
C VAL A 50 -6.38 27.50 -15.96
N ALA A 51 -5.49 28.03 -16.81
CA ALA A 51 -5.81 28.29 -18.22
C ALA A 51 -6.13 27.00 -18.99
N VAL A 52 -5.39 25.91 -18.74
CA VAL A 52 -5.69 24.59 -19.35
C VAL A 52 -7.09 24.10 -18.93
N PHE A 53 -7.49 24.28 -17.67
CA PHE A 53 -8.84 23.95 -17.22
C PHE A 53 -9.89 24.79 -17.94
N ALA A 54 -9.68 26.11 -18.05
CA ALA A 54 -10.59 26.99 -18.79
C ALA A 54 -10.74 26.55 -20.26
N LEU A 55 -9.61 26.30 -20.94
CA LEU A 55 -9.60 25.82 -22.32
C LEU A 55 -10.34 24.49 -22.47
N THR A 56 -10.18 23.57 -21.51
CA THR A 56 -10.90 22.29 -21.50
C THR A 56 -12.42 22.50 -21.47
N GLY A 57 -12.91 23.48 -20.69
CA GLY A 57 -14.32 23.84 -20.67
C GLY A 57 -14.87 24.32 -22.00
N LEU A 58 -14.02 24.94 -22.84
CA LEU A 58 -14.42 25.43 -24.17
C LEU A 58 -14.59 24.32 -25.22
N PHE A 59 -14.05 23.11 -25.01
CA PHE A 59 -14.16 22.00 -25.97
C PHE A 59 -15.61 21.58 -26.25
N ILE A 60 -16.54 21.86 -25.34
CA ILE A 60 -17.97 21.61 -25.57
C ILE A 60 -18.51 22.37 -26.79
N ALA A 61 -17.94 23.53 -27.12
CA ALA A 61 -18.32 24.33 -28.28
C ALA A 61 -18.06 23.62 -29.62
N GLY A 62 -17.15 22.64 -29.63
CA GLY A 62 -16.77 21.92 -30.85
C GLY A 62 -17.80 20.91 -31.34
N GLY A 63 -18.84 20.58 -30.56
CA GLY A 63 -19.90 19.65 -30.99
C GLY A 63 -19.44 18.22 -31.35
N VAL A 64 -18.23 17.82 -30.92
CA VAL A 64 -17.57 16.54 -31.20
C VAL A 64 -18.41 15.33 -30.79
N PHE A 65 -19.17 15.42 -29.71
CA PHE A 65 -20.03 14.32 -29.26
C PHE A 65 -21.50 14.71 -29.28
N SER A 66 -22.36 13.75 -29.62
CA SER A 66 -23.82 13.94 -29.62
C SER A 66 -24.46 13.84 -28.23
N ASN A 67 -23.71 13.45 -27.19
CA ASN A 67 -24.25 13.19 -25.86
C ASN A 67 -23.33 13.75 -24.76
N TYR A 68 -23.90 14.48 -23.80
CA TYR A 68 -23.21 15.06 -22.64
C TYR A 68 -22.48 14.05 -21.77
N ASN A 69 -22.96 12.81 -21.67
CA ASN A 69 -22.26 11.75 -20.92
C ASN A 69 -20.89 11.43 -21.54
N ARG A 70 -20.78 11.49 -22.88
CA ARG A 70 -19.50 11.28 -23.56
C ARG A 70 -18.54 12.44 -23.32
N TYR A 71 -19.05 13.68 -23.28
CA TYR A 71 -18.25 14.83 -22.88
C TYR A 71 -17.77 14.74 -21.43
N PHE A 72 -18.63 14.28 -20.51
CA PHE A 72 -18.25 14.10 -19.12
C PHE A 72 -17.09 13.10 -18.97
N ILE A 73 -17.20 11.92 -19.60
CA ILE A 73 -16.14 10.91 -19.61
C ILE A 73 -14.88 11.45 -20.30
N PHE A 74 -15.03 12.16 -21.41
CA PHE A 74 -13.90 12.77 -22.12
C PHE A 74 -13.15 13.77 -21.23
N PHE A 75 -13.87 14.64 -20.51
CA PHE A 75 -13.24 15.56 -19.56
C PHE A 75 -12.58 14.83 -18.39
N GLN A 76 -13.19 13.77 -17.85
CA GLN A 76 -12.56 12.95 -16.81
C GLN A 76 -11.22 12.38 -17.27
N VAL A 77 -11.16 11.83 -18.50
CA VAL A 77 -9.92 11.29 -19.09
C VAL A 77 -8.89 12.41 -19.27
N LEU A 78 -9.27 13.58 -19.80
CA LEU A 78 -8.36 14.71 -19.94
C LEU A 78 -7.81 15.17 -18.59
N PHE A 79 -8.67 15.34 -17.58
CA PHE A 79 -8.22 15.75 -16.24
C PHE A 79 -7.34 14.70 -15.58
N LEU A 80 -7.59 13.40 -15.80
CA LEU A 80 -6.70 12.33 -15.34
C LEU A 80 -5.31 12.44 -15.98
N LEU A 81 -5.24 12.68 -17.30
CA LEU A 81 -3.97 12.88 -18.01
C LEU A 81 -3.25 14.16 -17.55
N TYR A 82 -3.98 15.25 -17.35
CA TYR A 82 -3.44 16.50 -16.80
C TYR A 82 -2.94 16.34 -15.38
N GLY A 83 -3.63 15.55 -14.55
CA GLY A 83 -3.17 15.20 -13.20
C GLY A 83 -1.85 14.42 -13.25
N GLY A 84 -1.71 13.45 -14.15
CA GLY A 84 -0.47 12.70 -14.34
C GLY A 84 0.68 13.61 -14.79
N LEU A 85 0.44 14.47 -15.79
CA LEU A 85 1.40 15.47 -16.24
C LEU A 85 1.75 16.47 -15.11
N HIS A 86 0.76 16.85 -14.30
CA HIS A 86 0.95 17.75 -13.17
C HIS A 86 1.92 17.18 -12.16
N ILE A 87 1.72 15.93 -11.71
CA ILE A 87 2.63 15.25 -10.78
C ILE A 87 4.04 15.15 -11.35
N TYR A 88 4.17 14.77 -12.62
CA TYR A 88 5.46 14.71 -13.30
C TYR A 88 6.18 16.07 -13.36
N MET A 89 5.47 17.14 -13.73
CA MET A 89 6.04 18.48 -13.81
C MET A 89 6.37 19.04 -12.43
N MET A 90 5.52 18.79 -11.43
CA MET A 90 5.70 19.23 -10.06
C MET A 90 7.01 18.65 -9.49
N GLN A 91 7.24 17.35 -9.63
CA GLN A 91 8.47 16.70 -9.14
C GLN A 91 9.74 17.22 -9.83
N ARG A 92 9.65 17.60 -11.10
CA ARG A 92 10.81 18.07 -11.87
C ARG A 92 11.11 19.55 -11.66
N LYS A 93 10.07 20.38 -11.55
CA LYS A 93 10.20 21.85 -11.64
C LYS A 93 9.99 22.57 -10.32
N MET A 94 9.34 21.96 -9.33
CA MET A 94 9.08 22.59 -8.03
C MET A 94 10.12 22.15 -7.01
N ASP A 95 10.58 23.10 -6.20
CA ASP A 95 11.64 22.86 -5.21
C ASP A 95 11.20 21.82 -4.15
N TRP A 96 9.93 21.85 -3.73
CA TRP A 96 9.36 20.88 -2.78
C TRP A 96 9.04 19.53 -3.40
N GLY A 97 8.74 19.48 -4.70
CA GLY A 97 8.39 18.24 -5.39
C GLY A 97 9.58 17.29 -5.58
N ARG A 98 10.81 17.76 -5.33
CA ARG A 98 12.03 16.93 -5.36
C ARG A 98 12.13 16.00 -4.15
N ASP A 99 11.56 16.40 -3.03
CA ASP A 99 11.46 15.56 -1.85
C ASP A 99 10.28 14.59 -2.04
N LYS A 100 10.60 13.40 -2.57
CA LYS A 100 9.62 12.39 -2.99
C LYS A 100 8.71 11.89 -1.87
N GLN A 101 8.99 12.20 -0.60
CA GLN A 101 8.17 11.77 0.53
C GLN A 101 7.23 12.87 1.09
N SER A 102 7.32 14.10 0.58
CA SER A 102 6.52 15.22 1.08
C SER A 102 5.11 15.25 0.45
N PHE A 103 4.17 14.46 1.01
CA PHE A 103 2.78 14.40 0.55
C PHE A 103 2.00 15.72 0.71
N LEU A 104 2.15 16.39 1.86
CA LEU A 104 1.31 17.53 2.21
C LEU A 104 1.50 18.76 1.29
N PRO A 105 2.73 19.20 0.96
CA PRO A 105 2.97 20.26 -0.02
C PRO A 105 2.35 19.99 -1.40
N ASP A 106 2.51 18.75 -1.88
CA ASP A 106 1.99 18.30 -3.16
C ASP A 106 0.46 18.33 -3.19
N LEU A 107 -0.18 17.82 -2.13
CA LEU A 107 -1.63 17.85 -1.96
C LEU A 107 -2.16 19.27 -1.96
N ILE A 108 -1.56 20.15 -1.15
CA ILE A 108 -1.98 21.54 -1.02
C ILE A 108 -1.93 22.25 -2.37
N PHE A 109 -0.83 22.11 -3.11
CA PHE A 109 -0.67 22.77 -4.41
C PHE A 109 -1.62 22.20 -5.47
N THR A 110 -1.82 20.88 -5.47
CA THR A 110 -2.79 20.20 -6.37
C THR A 110 -4.21 20.70 -6.10
N LEU A 111 -4.61 20.82 -4.83
CA LEU A 111 -5.94 21.31 -4.44
C LEU A 111 -6.15 22.79 -4.82
N LEU A 112 -5.11 23.61 -4.68
CA LEU A 112 -5.17 25.01 -5.09
C LEU A 112 -5.42 25.14 -6.60
N ILE A 113 -4.71 24.35 -7.41
CA ILE A 113 -4.91 24.30 -8.86
C ILE A 113 -6.31 23.76 -9.19
N ALA A 114 -6.73 22.67 -8.55
CA ALA A 114 -8.03 22.06 -8.81
C ALA A 114 -9.19 23.03 -8.51
N LEU A 115 -9.12 23.76 -7.39
CA LEU A 115 -10.16 24.71 -7.00
C LEU A 115 -10.22 25.93 -7.93
N ALA A 116 -9.07 26.57 -8.19
CA ALA A 116 -9.01 27.71 -9.12
C ALA A 116 -9.38 27.28 -10.56
N GLY A 117 -8.91 26.12 -10.98
CA GLY A 117 -9.20 25.52 -12.28
C GLY A 117 -10.67 25.18 -12.45
N ALA A 118 -11.33 24.61 -11.42
CA ALA A 118 -12.76 24.30 -11.46
C ALA A 118 -13.63 25.56 -11.65
N ILE A 119 -13.29 26.66 -10.97
CA ILE A 119 -13.96 27.96 -11.15
C ILE A 119 -13.82 28.42 -12.61
N CYS A 120 -12.59 28.41 -13.15
CA CYS A 120 -12.35 28.84 -14.53
C CYS A 120 -12.98 27.90 -15.57
N PHE A 121 -13.02 26.59 -15.30
CA PHE A 121 -13.73 25.61 -16.13
C PHE A 121 -15.23 25.92 -16.18
N ILE A 122 -15.88 26.16 -15.04
CA ILE A 122 -17.31 26.54 -14.98
C ILE A 122 -17.57 27.80 -15.81
N LEU A 123 -16.76 28.84 -15.61
CA LEU A 123 -16.93 30.11 -16.31
C LEU A 123 -16.75 29.96 -17.83
N ALA A 124 -15.72 29.21 -18.26
CA ALA A 124 -15.46 28.95 -19.66
C ALA A 124 -16.56 28.08 -20.30
N TYR A 125 -16.97 26.99 -19.64
CA TYR A 125 -18.03 26.12 -20.13
C TYR A 125 -19.35 26.90 -20.26
N ARG A 126 -19.73 27.67 -19.24
CA ARG A 126 -20.96 28.49 -19.22
C ARG A 126 -20.98 29.56 -20.31
N TRP A 127 -19.81 30.06 -20.70
CA TRP A 127 -19.70 31.03 -21.81
C TRP A 127 -20.22 30.41 -23.10
N VAL A 128 -19.74 29.22 -23.45
CA VAL A 128 -20.03 28.58 -24.73
C VAL A 128 -21.23 27.64 -24.72
N ASN A 129 -21.66 27.17 -23.54
CA ASN A 129 -22.82 26.30 -23.37
C ASN A 129 -23.75 26.85 -22.27
N ARG A 130 -25.03 27.05 -22.61
CA ARG A 130 -26.05 27.65 -21.73
C ARG A 130 -27.11 26.66 -21.24
N GLU A 131 -26.90 25.36 -21.44
CA GLU A 131 -27.86 24.32 -21.05
C GLU A 131 -27.90 24.01 -19.54
N GLY A 132 -27.07 24.65 -18.72
CA GLY A 132 -27.12 24.51 -17.26
C GLY A 132 -26.37 23.28 -16.71
N LEU A 133 -25.55 22.63 -17.53
CA LEU A 133 -24.78 21.44 -17.17
C LEU A 133 -23.38 21.74 -16.61
N GLU A 134 -23.00 23.01 -16.44
CA GLU A 134 -21.66 23.39 -15.99
C GLU A 134 -21.26 22.80 -14.63
N ILE A 135 -22.20 22.68 -13.69
CA ILE A 135 -21.94 22.08 -12.37
C ILE A 135 -21.72 20.58 -12.51
N ALA A 136 -22.57 19.90 -13.30
CA ALA A 136 -22.43 18.47 -13.56
C ALA A 136 -21.08 18.17 -14.23
N MET A 137 -20.70 18.97 -15.24
CA MET A 137 -19.43 18.82 -15.95
C MET A 137 -18.22 19.17 -15.07
N MET A 138 -18.33 20.14 -14.17
CA MET A 138 -17.25 20.51 -13.25
C MET A 138 -16.80 19.33 -12.37
N TRP A 139 -17.68 18.38 -12.03
CA TRP A 139 -17.28 17.20 -11.26
C TRP A 139 -16.23 16.33 -11.96
N SER A 140 -16.08 16.44 -13.29
CA SER A 140 -14.99 15.78 -14.02
C SER A 140 -13.60 16.27 -13.59
N THR A 141 -13.49 17.51 -13.07
CA THR A 141 -12.22 18.09 -12.63
C THR A 141 -11.60 17.35 -11.43
N LEU A 142 -12.39 16.60 -10.65
CA LEU A 142 -11.88 15.79 -9.54
C LEU A 142 -10.86 14.72 -10.00
N PHE A 143 -10.95 14.26 -11.24
CA PHE A 143 -10.03 13.27 -11.79
C PHE A 143 -8.59 13.80 -11.89
N PHE A 144 -8.40 15.11 -11.84
CA PHE A 144 -7.09 15.75 -11.75
C PHE A 144 -6.32 15.36 -10.48
N ILE A 145 -7.03 15.06 -9.39
CA ILE A 145 -6.42 14.77 -8.08
C ILE A 145 -6.00 13.30 -7.98
N ILE A 146 -6.65 12.39 -8.70
CA ILE A 146 -6.42 10.93 -8.60
C ILE A 146 -4.93 10.54 -8.78
N PRO A 147 -4.19 11.07 -9.77
CA PRO A 147 -2.79 10.70 -9.98
C PRO A 147 -1.87 11.05 -8.78
N LEU A 148 -2.20 12.07 -7.99
CA LEU A 148 -1.48 12.41 -6.76
C LEU A 148 -1.50 11.24 -5.78
N PHE A 149 -2.69 10.72 -5.49
CA PHE A 149 -2.87 9.63 -4.54
C PHE A 149 -2.21 8.35 -5.05
N VAL A 150 -2.40 8.02 -6.33
CA VAL A 150 -1.75 6.85 -6.95
C VAL A 150 -0.23 6.92 -6.80
N TRP A 151 0.36 8.07 -7.08
CA TRP A 151 1.80 8.27 -6.98
C TRP A 151 2.34 8.12 -5.55
N HIS A 152 1.71 8.79 -4.58
CA HIS A 152 2.16 8.74 -3.19
C HIS A 152 1.91 7.36 -2.57
N THR A 153 0.78 6.71 -2.85
CA THR A 153 0.54 5.32 -2.44
C THR A 153 1.60 4.38 -3.00
N PHE A 154 1.98 4.54 -4.27
CA PHE A 154 3.04 3.74 -4.89
C PHE A 154 4.39 3.94 -4.19
N LEU A 155 4.79 5.20 -3.93
CA LEU A 155 6.05 5.49 -3.24
C LEU A 155 6.05 4.97 -1.79
N THR A 156 4.94 5.11 -1.08
CA THR A 156 4.81 4.56 0.28
C THR A 156 4.91 3.05 0.26
N ALA A 157 4.29 2.37 -0.71
CA ALA A 157 4.40 0.93 -0.86
C ALA A 157 5.85 0.47 -1.14
N LEU A 158 6.59 1.20 -1.99
CA LEU A 158 8.01 0.94 -2.23
C LEU A 158 8.90 1.20 -1.02
N ALA A 159 8.50 2.09 -0.12
CA ALA A 159 9.25 2.41 1.09
C ALA A 159 9.03 1.38 2.23
N ILE A 160 8.10 0.43 2.07
CA ILE A 160 7.90 -0.65 3.05
C ILE A 160 9.16 -1.54 3.03
N PRO A 161 9.92 -1.64 4.13
CA PRO A 161 11.09 -2.49 4.17
C PRO A 161 10.68 -3.96 3.99
N PRO A 162 11.55 -4.80 3.39
CA PRO A 162 11.29 -6.23 3.31
C PRO A 162 11.11 -6.80 4.72
N LYS A 163 10.15 -7.71 4.88
CA LYS A 163 9.85 -8.32 6.16
C LYS A 163 11.04 -9.18 6.61
N ILE A 164 11.72 -8.79 7.68
CA ILE A 164 12.74 -9.63 8.33
C ILE A 164 11.96 -10.70 9.11
N LEU A 165 12.13 -11.96 8.70
CA LEU A 165 11.50 -13.12 9.34
C LEU A 165 12.52 -13.79 10.24
N ASN A 166 12.15 -14.05 11.50
CA ASN A 166 12.97 -14.85 12.41
C ASN A 166 13.12 -16.25 11.81
N GLN A 167 14.36 -16.70 11.70
CA GLN A 167 14.72 -17.98 11.13
C GLN A 167 15.15 -18.88 12.27
N TRP A 168 14.55 -20.07 12.33
CA TRP A 168 14.96 -21.07 13.30
C TRP A 168 15.95 -22.03 12.66
N TYR A 169 17.02 -22.33 13.37
CA TYR A 169 18.05 -23.25 12.93
C TYR A 169 18.06 -24.47 13.84
N TYR A 170 18.14 -25.65 13.24
CA TYR A 170 18.32 -26.87 14.01
C TYR A 170 19.66 -26.79 14.79
N PRO A 171 19.67 -27.01 16.11
CA PRO A 171 20.89 -26.87 16.90
C PRO A 171 21.78 -28.12 16.75
N VAL A 172 22.67 -28.10 15.75
CA VAL A 172 23.55 -29.23 15.42
C VAL A 172 24.64 -29.45 16.48
N HIS A 173 25.11 -28.38 17.12
CA HIS A 173 26.27 -28.41 18.02
C HIS A 173 25.90 -28.46 19.51
N GLU A 174 24.67 -28.10 19.86
CA GLU A 174 24.20 -27.99 21.24
C GLU A 174 22.79 -28.58 21.31
N PRO A 175 22.67 -29.91 21.51
CA PRO A 175 21.36 -30.56 21.56
C PRO A 175 20.51 -29.92 22.67
N MET A 176 19.22 -29.76 22.42
CA MET A 176 18.32 -29.18 23.43
C MET A 176 18.20 -30.12 24.64
N GLU A 177 18.11 -29.54 25.83
CA GLU A 177 17.83 -30.26 27.08
C GLU A 177 16.41 -30.82 27.07
N ASP A 178 16.24 -32.00 27.67
CA ASP A 178 14.94 -32.66 27.79
C ASP A 178 13.88 -31.71 28.36
N PRO A 179 12.67 -31.70 27.79
CA PRO A 179 11.64 -30.76 28.20
C PRO A 179 11.16 -31.09 29.62
N GLU A 180 10.99 -30.08 30.46
CA GLU A 180 10.40 -30.25 31.78
C GLU A 180 9.01 -30.90 31.68
N GLU A 181 8.69 -31.83 32.59
CA GLU A 181 7.36 -32.47 32.64
C GLU A 181 6.21 -31.47 32.80
N SER A 182 6.49 -30.30 33.39
CA SER A 182 5.56 -29.18 33.52
C SER A 182 5.04 -28.70 32.16
N LYS A 183 5.90 -28.66 31.14
CA LYS A 183 5.61 -28.20 29.77
C LYS A 183 4.81 -29.23 28.96
N LEU A 184 4.82 -30.51 29.34
CA LEU A 184 4.22 -31.61 28.56
C LEU A 184 2.70 -31.77 28.76
N ARG A 185 2.02 -30.70 29.17
CA ARG A 185 0.58 -30.69 29.47
C ARG A 185 -0.21 -29.98 28.37
N ASN A 186 -1.52 -30.15 28.39
CA ASN A 186 -2.46 -29.44 27.50
C ASN A 186 -2.06 -29.52 26.02
N MET A 187 -1.94 -30.74 25.48
CA MET A 187 -1.49 -30.94 24.11
C MET A 187 -2.58 -30.64 23.07
N LEU A 188 -2.21 -29.93 22.01
CA LEU A 188 -3.00 -29.77 20.79
C LEU A 188 -2.55 -30.79 19.74
N LEU A 189 -3.46 -31.31 18.92
CA LEU A 189 -3.10 -32.05 17.72
C LEU A 189 -2.98 -31.08 16.54
N ILE A 190 -1.76 -30.87 16.07
CA ILE A 190 -1.46 -30.00 14.93
C ILE A 190 -0.88 -30.82 13.79
N SER A 191 -0.72 -30.19 12.62
CA SER A 191 0.01 -30.79 11.51
C SER A 191 1.18 -29.91 11.08
N PHE A 192 2.37 -30.48 10.95
CA PHE A 192 3.47 -29.87 10.22
C PHE A 192 3.39 -30.25 8.74
N GLU A 193 3.60 -29.30 7.85
CA GLU A 193 3.61 -29.53 6.40
C GLU A 193 4.93 -29.02 5.81
N PHE A 194 5.78 -29.93 5.36
CA PHE A 194 7.09 -29.60 4.80
C PHE A 194 7.67 -30.75 3.95
N GLN A 195 8.69 -30.44 3.15
CA GLN A 195 9.43 -31.42 2.35
C GLN A 195 10.49 -32.12 3.21
N LYS A 196 10.65 -33.44 3.12
CA LYS A 196 11.65 -34.15 3.95
C LYS A 196 13.07 -33.84 3.48
N ASN A 197 13.30 -33.80 2.18
CA ASN A 197 14.49 -33.28 1.54
C ASN A 197 14.15 -31.95 0.83
N GLY A 198 15.05 -30.97 0.86
CA GLY A 198 14.83 -29.69 0.16
C GLY A 198 14.68 -29.80 -1.36
N GLN A 199 15.02 -30.96 -1.94
CA GLN A 199 14.83 -31.26 -3.36
C GLN A 199 13.53 -32.02 -3.67
N ASP A 200 12.72 -32.38 -2.67
CA ASP A 200 11.48 -33.12 -2.90
C ASP A 200 10.44 -32.25 -3.62
N THR A 201 9.72 -32.81 -4.58
CA THR A 201 8.67 -32.07 -5.31
C THR A 201 7.43 -31.81 -4.46
N TYR A 202 7.14 -32.68 -3.49
CA TYR A 202 5.88 -32.66 -2.75
C TYR A 202 6.09 -32.43 -1.25
N PHE A 203 5.18 -31.66 -0.66
CA PHE A 203 5.08 -31.49 0.78
C PHE A 203 4.54 -32.77 1.44
N THR A 204 5.11 -33.14 2.58
CA THR A 204 4.58 -34.20 3.45
C THR A 204 3.86 -33.56 4.64
N ASN A 205 2.71 -34.10 5.00
CA ASN A 205 1.96 -33.69 6.17
C ASN A 205 2.22 -34.66 7.34
N PHE A 206 2.57 -34.13 8.49
CA PHE A 206 2.87 -34.89 9.71
C PHE A 206 1.99 -34.41 10.84
N ARG A 207 1.25 -35.32 11.48
CA ARG A 207 0.54 -34.99 12.73
C ARG A 207 1.50 -35.02 13.92
N ALA A 208 1.41 -34.01 14.76
CA ALA A 208 2.21 -33.87 15.97
C ALA A 208 1.32 -33.46 17.15
N LYS A 209 1.67 -33.95 18.35
CA LYS A 209 1.12 -33.43 19.60
C LYS A 209 1.99 -32.26 20.03
N ALA A 210 1.36 -31.11 20.23
CA ALA A 210 2.01 -29.85 20.54
C ALA A 210 1.57 -29.39 21.94
N PRO A 211 2.42 -29.54 22.98
CA PRO A 211 2.14 -28.97 24.28
C PRO A 211 2.04 -27.45 24.19
N VAL A 212 1.00 -26.86 24.78
CA VAL A 212 0.67 -25.43 24.60
C VAL A 212 1.76 -24.49 25.16
N ASP A 213 2.49 -24.94 26.18
CA ASP A 213 3.52 -24.17 26.88
C ASP A 213 4.95 -24.42 26.34
N MET A 214 5.11 -25.30 25.34
CA MET A 214 6.40 -25.56 24.69
C MET A 214 6.68 -24.54 23.60
N GLU A 215 7.94 -24.16 23.40
CA GLU A 215 8.36 -23.30 22.28
C GLU A 215 8.21 -24.02 20.93
N LEU A 216 7.86 -23.28 19.88
CA LEU A 216 7.65 -23.89 18.56
C LEU A 216 8.94 -24.50 18.00
N GLY A 217 10.08 -23.84 18.22
CA GLY A 217 11.40 -24.36 17.84
C GLY A 217 11.76 -25.64 18.59
N GLU A 218 11.53 -25.65 19.91
CA GLU A 218 11.72 -26.82 20.78
C GLU A 218 10.86 -28.01 20.33
N LEU A 219 9.57 -27.77 20.08
CA LEU A 219 8.66 -28.79 19.56
C LEU A 219 9.14 -29.36 18.21
N PHE A 220 9.61 -28.50 17.32
CA PHE A 220 10.05 -28.93 15.99
C PHE A 220 11.37 -29.71 16.03
N TYR A 221 12.29 -29.37 16.94
CA TYR A 221 13.49 -30.15 17.22
C TYR A 221 13.15 -31.58 17.64
N TYR A 222 12.32 -31.73 18.68
CA TYR A 222 11.92 -33.06 19.17
C TYR A 222 11.16 -33.84 18.10
N PHE A 223 10.28 -33.18 17.35
CA PHE A 223 9.56 -33.80 16.26
C PHE A 223 10.49 -34.41 15.20
N ILE A 224 11.53 -33.67 14.77
CA ILE A 224 12.50 -34.16 13.78
C ILE A 224 13.24 -35.39 14.31
N ASN A 225 13.70 -35.34 15.57
CA ASN A 225 14.47 -36.42 16.18
C ASN A 225 13.66 -37.69 16.34
N ASP A 226 12.48 -37.60 16.95
CA ASP A 226 11.55 -38.71 17.12
C ASP A 226 11.19 -39.36 15.77
N TYR A 227 10.98 -38.54 14.74
CA TYR A 227 10.66 -39.04 13.41
C TYR A 227 11.85 -39.79 12.78
N ASN A 228 13.03 -39.20 12.83
CA ASN A 228 14.25 -39.73 12.21
C ASN A 228 14.74 -41.01 12.88
N GLU A 229 14.59 -41.14 14.19
CA GLU A 229 14.88 -42.36 14.93
C GLU A 229 13.96 -43.51 14.50
N ARG A 230 12.67 -43.23 14.33
CA ARG A 230 11.67 -44.23 13.91
C ARG A 230 11.72 -44.57 12.42
N HIS A 231 12.30 -43.71 11.58
CA HIS A 231 12.33 -43.87 10.12
C HIS A 231 13.75 -43.71 9.53
N PRO A 232 14.67 -44.66 9.77
CA PRO A 232 16.06 -44.53 9.33
C PRO A 232 16.25 -44.39 7.81
N GLN A 233 15.36 -44.96 7.00
CA GLN A 233 15.45 -44.93 5.53
C GLN A 233 14.77 -43.72 4.89
N GLY A 234 14.11 -42.87 5.67
CA GLY A 234 13.26 -41.79 5.15
C GLY A 234 13.36 -40.50 5.95
N GLN A 235 14.54 -40.20 6.46
CA GLN A 235 14.80 -39.11 7.40
C GLN A 235 14.48 -37.73 6.81
N ILE A 236 14.11 -36.81 7.71
CA ILE A 236 14.02 -35.39 7.49
C ILE A 236 15.42 -34.80 7.52
N LEU A 237 15.83 -34.13 6.44
CA LEU A 237 17.14 -33.49 6.34
C LEU A 237 17.09 -32.11 7.03
N TYR A 238 17.78 -31.97 8.16
CA TYR A 238 17.85 -30.71 8.91
C TYR A 238 19.19 -29.97 8.73
N SER A 239 20.18 -30.59 8.09
CA SER A 239 21.47 -29.97 7.74
C SER A 239 21.97 -30.42 6.36
N SER A 240 22.87 -29.62 5.78
CA SER A 240 23.50 -29.89 4.48
C SER A 240 24.65 -30.92 4.53
N GLY A 241 24.76 -31.72 5.60
CA GLY A 241 25.82 -32.70 5.79
C GLY A 241 27.16 -32.14 6.27
N ILE A 242 27.46 -30.85 6.04
CA ILE A 242 28.72 -30.18 6.47
C ILE A 242 28.51 -29.41 7.79
N GLY A 243 27.61 -29.88 8.66
CA GLY A 243 27.33 -29.24 9.96
C GLY A 243 26.55 -27.92 9.90
N LYS A 244 26.33 -27.32 8.72
CA LYS A 244 25.49 -26.12 8.58
C LYS A 244 24.00 -26.50 8.60
N PRO A 245 23.22 -26.10 9.63
CA PRO A 245 21.78 -26.35 9.67
C PRO A 245 21.04 -25.54 8.61
N HIS A 246 19.93 -26.09 8.13
CA HIS A 246 18.99 -25.31 7.32
C HIS A 246 18.22 -24.32 8.19
N GLY A 247 18.06 -23.09 7.70
CA GLY A 247 17.14 -22.12 8.30
C GLY A 247 15.69 -22.48 7.95
N TRP A 248 14.82 -22.45 8.94
CA TRP A 248 13.39 -22.74 8.82
C TRP A 248 12.55 -21.53 9.18
N MET A 249 11.47 -21.36 8.43
CA MET A 249 10.42 -20.39 8.75
C MET A 249 9.10 -21.13 8.95
N PHE A 250 8.35 -20.69 9.95
CA PHE A 250 7.06 -21.27 10.30
C PHE A 250 5.95 -20.28 9.97
N TYR A 251 4.90 -20.75 9.31
CA TYR A 251 3.70 -19.97 9.12
C TYR A 251 2.45 -20.84 9.09
N LYS A 252 1.34 -20.25 9.50
CA LYS A 252 0.04 -20.92 9.42
C LYS A 252 -0.37 -21.04 7.96
N LYS A 253 -0.77 -22.23 7.52
CA LYS A 253 -1.29 -22.42 6.16
C LYS A 253 -2.49 -21.48 5.96
N PRO A 254 -2.41 -20.53 5.00
CA PRO A 254 -3.48 -19.56 4.80
C PRO A 254 -4.74 -20.30 4.33
N LYS A 255 -5.88 -19.82 4.80
CA LYS A 255 -7.17 -20.28 4.26
C LYS A 255 -7.34 -19.69 2.86
N TRP A 256 -8.11 -20.37 2.00
CA TRP A 256 -8.33 -19.94 0.62
C TRP A 256 -8.89 -18.51 0.48
N TYR A 257 -9.54 -18.00 1.53
CA TYR A 257 -10.11 -16.65 1.59
C TYR A 257 -9.24 -15.62 2.34
N THR A 258 -8.06 -16.00 2.82
CA THR A 258 -7.14 -15.10 3.54
C THR A 258 -5.95 -14.74 2.66
N ILE A 259 -5.74 -13.44 2.45
CA ILE A 259 -4.62 -12.91 1.63
C ILE A 259 -3.32 -12.82 2.46
N LEU A 260 -3.43 -12.77 3.79
CA LEU A 260 -2.30 -12.55 4.70
C LEU A 260 -1.75 -13.86 5.28
N THR A 261 -0.44 -14.08 5.12
CA THR A 261 0.29 -15.16 5.78
C THR A 261 0.68 -14.77 7.21
N THR A 262 0.24 -15.55 8.19
CA THR A 262 0.64 -15.37 9.60
C THR A 262 1.89 -16.19 9.89
N TYR A 263 3.02 -15.51 10.01
CA TYR A 263 4.30 -16.11 10.40
C TYR A 263 4.36 -16.30 11.90
N MET A 264 5.07 -17.34 12.32
CA MET A 264 5.23 -17.74 13.71
C MET A 264 6.67 -17.51 14.14
N ASP A 265 6.85 -17.31 15.43
CA ASP A 265 8.14 -17.08 16.08
C ASP A 265 8.56 -18.35 16.79
N ALA A 266 9.74 -18.88 16.46
CA ALA A 266 10.17 -20.17 16.97
C ALA A 266 10.47 -20.12 18.48
N ASP A 267 10.90 -18.97 18.97
CA ASP A 267 11.24 -18.71 20.38
C ASP A 267 10.00 -18.39 21.23
N LYS A 268 8.80 -18.51 20.66
CA LYS A 268 7.54 -18.34 21.37
C LYS A 268 6.82 -19.67 21.51
N THR A 269 6.08 -19.80 22.61
CA THR A 269 5.27 -20.99 22.87
C THR A 269 4.17 -21.19 21.83
N ILE A 270 3.67 -22.42 21.73
CA ILE A 270 2.50 -22.76 20.91
C ILE A 270 1.31 -21.83 21.24
N TYR A 271 1.11 -21.53 22.54
CA TYR A 271 0.13 -20.55 23.00
C TYR A 271 0.37 -19.14 22.45
N LEU A 272 1.59 -18.61 22.61
CA LEU A 272 1.94 -17.24 22.21
C LEU A 272 1.92 -17.05 20.70
N ASN A 273 2.20 -18.12 19.94
CA ASN A 273 2.00 -18.17 18.48
C ASN A 273 0.52 -18.29 18.07
N ARG A 274 -0.40 -18.41 19.04
CA ARG A 274 -1.85 -18.57 18.83
C ARG A 274 -2.19 -19.79 17.96
N ILE A 275 -1.40 -20.85 18.08
CA ILE A 275 -1.65 -22.13 17.43
C ILE A 275 -2.83 -22.82 18.12
N ARG A 276 -3.71 -23.41 17.33
CA ARG A 276 -4.94 -24.08 17.79
C ARG A 276 -5.00 -25.51 17.29
N GLU A 277 -5.88 -26.28 17.90
CA GLU A 277 -6.25 -27.62 17.48
C GLU A 277 -6.52 -27.70 15.97
N ASN A 278 -5.95 -28.70 15.29
CA ASN A 278 -6.02 -28.93 13.85
C ASN A 278 -5.38 -27.86 12.95
N ASP A 279 -4.60 -26.93 13.49
CA ASP A 279 -3.84 -26.01 12.66
C ASP A 279 -2.79 -26.75 11.83
N VAL A 280 -2.60 -26.28 10.59
CA VAL A 280 -1.53 -26.73 9.70
C VAL A 280 -0.44 -25.66 9.70
N ILE A 281 0.73 -26.05 10.18
CA ILE A 281 1.93 -25.22 10.25
C ILE A 281 2.84 -25.62 9.09
N VAL A 282 3.04 -24.71 8.15
CA VAL A 282 3.98 -24.92 7.04
C VAL A 282 5.38 -24.57 7.53
N CYS A 283 6.30 -25.51 7.40
CA CYS A 283 7.72 -25.32 7.72
C CYS A 283 8.50 -25.19 6.41
N SER A 284 8.94 -23.99 6.07
CA SER A 284 9.69 -23.74 4.84
C SER A 284 11.17 -23.65 5.15
N ARG A 285 12.00 -24.44 4.44
CA ARG A 285 13.45 -24.19 4.40
C ARG A 285 13.71 -22.90 3.64
N ILE A 286 14.73 -22.17 4.08
CA ILE A 286 15.27 -21.03 3.35
C ILE A 286 16.34 -21.56 2.42
N ILE A 287 16.21 -21.21 1.13
CA ILE A 287 17.30 -21.36 0.18
C ILE A 287 18.17 -20.12 0.37
N GLU A 288 19.31 -20.28 1.05
CA GLU A 288 20.34 -19.25 1.02
C GLU A 288 20.86 -19.17 -0.43
N ASN A 289 20.65 -18.02 -1.08
CA ASN A 289 21.29 -17.70 -2.35
C ASN A 289 22.70 -17.15 -2.12
#